data_AF-A0A7J3TYD0-F1
#
_entry.id   AF-A0A7J3TYD0-F1
#
_cell.length_a   1.000
_cell.length_b   1.000
_cell.length_c   1.000
_cell.angle_alpha   90.00
_cell.angle_beta   90.00
_cell.angle_gamma   90.00
#
_symmetry.space_group_name_H-M   'P 1'
#
loop_
_entity.id
_entity.type
_entity.pdbx_description
1 polymer ?
#
loop_
_entity_poly.entity_id
_entity_poly.type
_entity_poly.pdbx_seq_one_letter_code
_entity_poly.pdbx_strand_id
1 'polypeptide(L)'
;MDYRLVAFFIESIADCVVSISEKLSGEQSLNGVVVENVKTILDILTDIYAKSMEAFLTKDFKKAELARSEKERFNHIMSSIDPGRMSILIPEFTRICNISIDIADLVIP
;
A
#
# COMPACT_ATOMS: atom_id res chain seq x y z
N MET A 1 17.30 -7.14 -15.33
CA MET A 1 16.47 -8.05 -14.49
C MET A 1 16.39 -7.39 -13.10
N ASP A 2 15.28 -6.72 -12.81
CA ASP A 2 15.19 -5.69 -11.75
C ASP A 2 14.88 -6.22 -10.34
N TYR A 3 15.22 -7.49 -10.07
CA TYR A 3 14.93 -8.13 -8.78
C TYR A 3 15.65 -7.44 -7.60
N ARG A 4 16.80 -6.79 -7.85
CA ARG A 4 17.49 -6.00 -6.82
C ARG A 4 16.69 -4.75 -6.44
N LEU A 5 16.10 -4.07 -7.42
CA LEU A 5 15.24 -2.91 -7.17
C LEU A 5 13.96 -3.34 -6.46
N VAL A 6 13.35 -4.46 -6.87
CA VAL A 6 12.18 -5.01 -6.17
C VAL A 6 12.50 -5.38 -4.72
N ALA A 7 13.68 -5.95 -4.43
CA ALA A 7 14.08 -6.23 -3.06
C ALA A 7 14.15 -4.94 -2.21
N PHE A 8 14.70 -3.86 -2.77
CA PHE A 8 14.73 -2.55 -2.12
C PHE A 8 13.32 -1.96 -1.89
N PHE A 9 12.41 -2.17 -2.85
CA PHE A 9 11.00 -1.78 -2.71
C PHE A 9 10.28 -2.56 -1.61
N ILE A 10 10.51 -3.88 -1.51
CA ILE A 10 9.96 -4.72 -0.43
C ILE A 10 10.47 -4.24 0.93
N GLU A 11 11.76 -3.95 1.06
CA GLU A 11 12.34 -3.37 2.28
C GLU A 11 11.68 -2.03 2.63
N SER A 12 11.53 -1.14 1.65
CA SER A 12 10.88 0.16 1.85
C SER A 12 9.41 0.04 2.28
N ILE A 13 8.68 -0.98 1.81
CA ILE A 13 7.32 -1.28 2.28
C ILE A 13 7.37 -1.77 3.73
N ALA A 14 8.32 -2.64 4.07
CA ALA A 14 8.49 -3.13 5.45
C ALA A 14 8.77 -1.97 6.43
N ASP A 15 9.62 -1.02 6.05
CA ASP A 15 9.87 0.20 6.85
C ASP A 15 8.59 1.01 7.10
N CYS A 16 7.72 1.13 6.09
CA CYS A 16 6.43 1.79 6.25
C CYS A 16 5.53 1.04 7.25
N VAL A 17 5.52 -0.30 7.21
CA VAL A 17 4.75 -1.13 8.15
C VAL A 17 5.26 -0.98 9.58
N VAL A 18 6.58 -0.90 9.78
CA VAL A 18 7.18 -0.61 11.09
C VAL A 18 6.74 0.78 11.57
N SER A 19 6.86 1.82 10.73
CA SER A 19 6.42 3.18 11.05
C SER A 19 4.93 3.26 11.42
N ILE A 20 4.06 2.54 10.70
CA ILE A 20 2.64 2.42 11.04
C ILE A 20 2.48 1.81 12.43
N SER A 21 3.17 0.69 12.70
CA SER A 21 3.08 -0.01 13.98
C SER A 21 3.53 0.85 15.17
N GLU A 22 4.60 1.62 15.00
CA GLU A 22 5.09 2.57 16.01
C GLU A 22 4.08 3.69 16.29
N LYS A 23 3.52 4.28 15.24
CA LYS A 23 2.49 5.34 15.35
C LYS A 23 1.21 4.82 16.02
N LEU A 24 0.78 3.60 15.69
CA LEU A 24 -0.37 2.94 16.32
C LEU A 24 -0.12 2.64 17.81
N SER A 25 1.09 2.23 18.17
CA SER A 25 1.46 1.88 19.56
C SER A 25 1.45 3.11 20.48
N GLY A 26 1.62 4.31 19.93
CA GLY A 26 1.53 5.57 20.67
C GLY A 26 0.10 6.01 21.03
N GLU A 27 -0.93 5.39 20.45
CA GLU A 27 -2.32 5.80 20.62
C GLU A 27 -3.02 5.00 21.73
N GLN A 28 -3.32 5.66 22.85
CA GLN A 28 -3.90 5.01 24.05
C GLN A 28 -5.42 4.76 23.97
N SER A 29 -6.13 5.28 22.95
CA SER A 29 -7.56 5.06 22.81
C SER A 29 -8.03 5.22 21.36
N LEU A 30 -7.97 4.15 20.58
CA LEU A 30 -8.51 4.12 19.23
C LEU A 30 -10.01 3.83 19.25
N ASN A 31 -10.79 4.68 18.57
CA ASN A 31 -12.20 4.42 18.31
C ASN A 31 -12.33 3.21 17.36
N GLY A 32 -13.29 2.31 17.61
CA GLY A 32 -13.55 1.16 16.73
C GLY A 32 -13.78 1.54 15.26
N VAL A 33 -14.41 2.68 14.98
CA VAL A 33 -14.58 3.19 13.60
C VAL A 33 -13.24 3.46 12.93
N VAL A 34 -12.30 4.06 13.67
CA VAL A 34 -10.96 4.38 13.17
C VAL A 34 -10.15 3.11 12.92
N VAL A 35 -10.28 2.11 13.79
CA VAL A 35 -9.65 0.79 13.60
C VAL A 35 -10.16 0.11 12.34
N GLU A 36 -11.47 0.12 12.11
CA GLU A 36 -12.07 -0.51 10.92
C GLU A 36 -11.66 0.21 9.62
N ASN A 37 -11.56 1.54 9.66
CA ASN A 37 -11.05 2.33 8.55
C ASN A 37 -9.59 1.98 8.21
N VAL A 38 -8.71 1.90 9.23
CA VAL A 38 -7.31 1.50 9.04
C VAL A 38 -7.21 0.08 8.49
N LYS A 39 -7.99 -0.85 9.02
CA LYS A 39 -8.04 -2.23 8.53
C LYS A 39 -8.45 -2.30 7.06
N THR A 40 -9.52 -1.59 6.69
CA THR A 40 -9.99 -1.50 5.30
C THR A 40 -8.88 -0.99 4.37
N ILE A 41 -8.14 0.04 4.78
CA ILE A 41 -7.02 0.59 4.00
C ILE A 41 -5.90 -0.46 3.85
N LEU A 42 -5.53 -1.15 4.94
CA LEU A 42 -4.48 -2.18 4.91
C LEU A 42 -4.87 -3.38 4.03
N ASP A 43 -6.14 -3.80 4.04
CA ASP A 43 -6.64 -4.88 3.19
C ASP A 43 -6.48 -4.52 1.70
N ILE A 44 -6.80 -3.28 1.33
CA ILE A 44 -6.64 -2.78 -0.05
C ILE A 44 -5.16 -2.71 -0.43
N LEU A 45 -4.30 -2.19 0.46
CA LEU A 45 -2.85 -2.11 0.20
C LEU A 45 -2.24 -3.50 0.02
N THR A 46 -2.69 -4.48 0.79
CA THR A 46 -2.26 -5.88 0.67
C THR A 46 -2.65 -6.47 -0.69
N ASP A 47 -3.88 -6.20 -1.14
CA ASP A 47 -4.37 -6.65 -2.45
C ASP A 47 -3.60 -5.99 -3.61
N ILE A 48 -3.33 -4.68 -3.53
CA ILE A 48 -2.49 -3.96 -4.50
C ILE A 48 -1.09 -4.58 -4.55
N TYR A 49 -0.44 -4.75 -3.39
CA TYR A 49 0.89 -5.35 -3.30
C TYR A 49 0.92 -6.76 -3.91
N ALA A 50 -0.05 -7.60 -3.59
CA ALA A 50 -0.13 -8.96 -4.11
C ALA A 50 -0.26 -8.98 -5.65
N LYS A 51 -1.16 -8.15 -6.21
CA LYS A 51 -1.35 -8.01 -7.66
C LYS A 51 -0.09 -7.48 -8.35
N SER A 52 0.56 -6.48 -7.77
CA SER A 52 1.81 -5.92 -8.28
C SER A 52 2.94 -6.95 -8.33
N MET A 53 3.12 -7.70 -7.24
CA MET A 53 4.11 -8.76 -7.17
C MET A 53 3.82 -9.87 -8.17
N GLU A 54 2.56 -10.29 -8.29
CA GLU A 54 2.15 -11.28 -9.27
C GLU A 54 2.47 -10.82 -10.69
N ALA A 55 2.07 -9.59 -11.05
CA ALA A 55 2.37 -8.99 -12.36
C ALA A 55 3.87 -8.99 -12.65
N PHE A 56 4.69 -8.54 -11.69
CA PHE A 56 6.14 -8.51 -11.82
C PHE A 56 6.75 -9.90 -12.01
N LEU A 57 6.32 -10.90 -11.23
CA LEU A 57 6.85 -12.25 -11.28
C LEU A 57 6.45 -12.99 -12.56
N THR A 58 5.21 -12.80 -13.03
CA THR A 58 4.71 -13.44 -14.25
C THR A 58 5.00 -12.64 -15.52
N LYS A 59 5.54 -11.43 -15.40
CA LYS A 59 5.75 -10.49 -16.52
C LYS A 59 4.46 -10.23 -17.30
N ASP A 60 3.34 -10.12 -16.59
CA ASP A 60 2.02 -9.94 -17.18
C ASP A 60 1.59 -8.46 -17.11
N PHE A 61 1.65 -7.79 -18.26
CA PHE A 61 1.26 -6.40 -18.40
C PHE A 61 -0.21 -6.14 -18.05
N LYS A 62 -1.11 -7.09 -18.34
CA LYS A 62 -2.53 -6.92 -18.00
C LYS A 62 -2.73 -6.88 -16.49
N LYS A 63 -1.97 -7.69 -15.75
CA LYS A 63 -2.00 -7.67 -14.27
C LYS A 63 -1.40 -6.39 -13.71
N ALA A 64 -0.37 -5.83 -14.36
CA ALA A 64 0.18 -4.53 -13.96
C ALA A 64 -0.86 -3.40 -14.13
N GLU A 65 -1.60 -3.39 -15.23
CA GLU A 65 -2.70 -2.44 -15.44
C GLU A 65 -3.83 -2.61 -14.42
N LEU A 66 -4.16 -3.85 -14.04
CA LEU A 66 -5.13 -4.10 -12.95
C LEU A 66 -4.65 -3.51 -11.63
N ALA A 67 -3.37 -3.68 -11.27
CA ALA A 67 -2.81 -3.08 -10.06
C ALA A 67 -2.91 -1.54 -10.09
N ARG A 68 -2.66 -0.91 -11.25
CA ARG A 68 -2.84 0.55 -11.42
C ARG A 68 -4.29 0.98 -11.21
N SER A 69 -5.26 0.23 -11.71
CA SER A 69 -6.68 0.54 -11.49
C SER A 69 -7.08 0.46 -10.01
N GLU A 70 -6.48 -0.44 -9.23
CA GLU A 70 -6.72 -0.51 -7.78
C GLU A 70 -6.13 0.69 -7.03
N LYS A 71 -5.07 1.34 -7.55
CA LYS A 71 -4.59 2.62 -7.00
C LYS A 71 -5.63 3.73 -7.10
N GLU A 72 -6.43 3.77 -8.17
CA GLU A 72 -7.53 4.74 -8.26
C GLU A 72 -8.60 4.47 -7.20
N ARG A 73 -8.94 3.20 -6.97
CA ARG A 73 -9.84 2.78 -5.90
C ARG A 73 -9.29 3.15 -4.52
N PHE A 74 -8.00 2.93 -4.28
CA PHE A 74 -7.32 3.35 -3.05
C PHE A 74 -7.43 4.87 -2.85
N ASN A 75 -7.14 5.67 -3.89
CA ASN A 75 -7.26 7.13 -3.82
C ASN A 75 -8.69 7.58 -3.48
N HIS A 76 -9.69 6.96 -4.10
CA HIS A 76 -11.09 7.25 -3.80
C HIS A 76 -11.42 6.95 -2.34
N ILE A 77 -11.01 5.78 -1.83
CA ILE A 77 -11.26 5.37 -0.44
C ILE A 77 -10.54 6.29 0.55
N MET A 78 -9.29 6.64 0.27
CA MET A 78 -8.52 7.59 1.07
C MET A 78 -9.16 8.99 1.10
N SER A 79 -9.88 9.38 0.05
CA SER A 79 -10.61 10.65 0.00
C SER A 79 -11.96 10.61 0.73
N SER A 80 -12.55 9.44 0.91
CA SER A 80 -13.89 9.26 1.49
C SER A 80 -13.86 8.84 2.96
N ILE A 81 -12.76 8.24 3.42
CA ILE A 81 -12.57 7.88 4.82
C ILE A 81 -12.16 9.13 5.61
N ASP A 82 -12.81 9.39 6.74
CA ASP A 82 -12.28 10.30 7.75
C ASP A 82 -11.22 9.55 8.57
N PRO A 83 -9.92 9.85 8.39
CA PRO A 83 -8.86 9.19 9.11
C PRO A 83 -8.77 9.70 10.56
N GLY A 84 -9.41 10.82 10.90
CA GLY A 84 -9.34 11.45 12.21
C GLY A 84 -7.89 11.61 12.69
N ARG A 85 -7.62 11.10 13.90
CA ARG A 85 -6.28 11.08 14.51
C ARG A 85 -5.27 10.21 13.75
N MET A 86 -5.74 9.28 12.90
CA MET A 86 -4.87 8.43 12.07
C MET A 86 -4.45 9.08 10.76
N SER A 87 -4.73 10.37 10.57
CA SER A 87 -4.17 11.14 9.45
C SER A 87 -2.63 11.07 9.39
N ILE A 88 -1.98 10.82 10.53
CA ILE A 88 -0.53 10.58 10.63
C ILE A 88 -0.04 9.33 9.88
N LEU A 89 -0.94 8.38 9.59
CA LEU A 89 -0.63 7.15 8.85
C LEU A 89 -0.73 7.31 7.32
N ILE A 90 -1.45 8.34 6.85
CA ILE A 90 -1.68 8.59 5.41
C ILE A 90 -0.38 8.57 4.61
N PRO A 91 0.72 9.23 5.03
CA PRO A 91 1.95 9.22 4.25
C PRO A 91 2.50 7.81 4.03
N GLU A 92 2.40 6.93 5.03
CA GLU A 92 2.87 5.54 4.93
C GLU A 92 1.97 4.72 4.01
N PHE A 93 0.65 4.89 4.12
CA PHE A 93 -0.30 4.23 3.21
C PHE A 93 -0.06 4.62 1.75
N THR A 94 0.09 5.91 1.48
CA THR A 94 0.39 6.42 0.14
C THR A 94 1.74 5.90 -0.36
N ARG A 95 2.76 5.84 0.51
CA ARG A 95 4.08 5.32 0.16
C ARG A 95 4.03 3.83 -0.19
N ILE A 96 3.34 3.00 0.60
CA ILE A 96 3.14 1.57 0.31
C ILE A 96 2.42 1.40 -1.03
N CYS A 97 1.35 2.15 -1.28
CA CYS A 97 0.62 2.08 -2.54
C CYS A 97 1.52 2.44 -3.73
N ASN A 98 2.25 3.54 -3.65
CA ASN A 98 3.13 3.98 -4.74
C ASN A 98 4.24 2.99 -5.03
N ILE A 99 4.95 2.50 -4.00
CA ILE A 99 6.02 1.51 -4.18
C ILE A 99 5.45 0.22 -4.77
N SER A 100 4.24 -0.19 -4.36
CA SER A 100 3.58 -1.36 -4.94
C SER A 100 3.31 -1.15 -6.43
N ILE A 101 2.88 0.03 -6.87
CA ILE A 101 2.72 0.31 -8.30
C ILE A 101 4.06 0.36 -9.01
N ASP A 102 5.10 0.93 -8.40
CA ASP A 102 6.45 0.93 -8.98
C ASP A 102 6.93 -0.51 -9.23
N ILE A 103 6.62 -1.47 -8.35
CA ILE A 103 6.90 -2.90 -8.59
C ILE A 103 6.16 -3.42 -9.83
N ALA A 104 4.87 -3.10 -9.98
CA ALA A 104 4.08 -3.51 -11.15
C ALA A 104 4.62 -2.90 -12.46
N ASP A 105 5.13 -1.68 -12.40
CA ASP A 105 5.63 -0.94 -13.55
C ASP A 105 6.95 -1.50 -14.08
N LEU A 106 7.70 -2.25 -13.27
CA LEU A 106 8.90 -3.00 -13.70
C LEU A 106 8.59 -4.18 -14.64
N VAL A 107 7.33 -4.38 -15.01
CA VAL A 107 6.93 -5.26 -16.12
C VAL A 107 7.20 -4.60 -17.48
N ILE A 108 7.21 -3.27 -17.55
CA ILE A 108 7.43 -2.51 -18.79
C ILE A 108 8.95 -2.45 -19.08
N PRO A 109 9.40 -2.85 -20.29
CA PRO A 109 10.82 -2.82 -20.69
C PRO A 109 11.43 -1.43 -20.81
#